data_AF-A0A7S0AZE6-F1
#
_entry.id   AF-A0A7S0AZE6-F1
#
_cell.length_a   1.000
_cell.length_b   1.000
_cell.length_c   1.000
_cell.angle_alpha   90.00
_cell.angle_beta   90.00
_cell.angle_gamma   90.00
#
_symmetry.space_group_name_H-M   'P 1'
#
loop_
_entity.id
_entity.type
_entity.pdbx_description
1 polymer ?
#
loop_
_entity_poly.entity_id
_entity_poly.type
_entity_poly.pdbx_seq_one_letter_code
_entity_poly.pdbx_strand_id
1 'polypeptide(L)'
;SYSFRNPPHFMSLVPSETNLRDAQHETDAVLASYFYQDTTAPFVSIRLIQRFGISNPSPRYIEAVATAFSTGFYDSDGVRFGKRVYGDLEATAAAILLDREARDVLLDNDSSFGSLREPLVKIIGLLRSMEYDAEPNEPLVEFDKMESRIGEMAHEHHSVFSFFLPEYEPDGRIASAALSAPESQLMDMPKIVELQNGLYSLIKNGLKRN
;
A
#
# COMPACT_ATOMS: atom_id res chain seq x y z
N SER A 1 -1.97 -3.70 30.76
CA SER A 1 -2.66 -2.52 31.30
C SER A 1 -2.33 -1.33 30.43
N TYR A 2 -3.34 -0.67 29.84
CA TYR A 2 -3.11 0.57 29.09
C TYR A 2 -2.88 1.71 30.09
N SER A 3 -1.63 2.13 30.26
CA SER A 3 -1.29 3.34 31.03
C SER A 3 -0.96 4.45 30.06
N PHE A 4 -1.55 5.62 30.23
CA PHE A 4 -1.15 6.82 29.51
C PHE A 4 0.32 7.12 29.84
N ARG A 5 1.21 6.97 28.86
CA ARG A 5 2.61 7.40 28.99
C ARG A 5 2.69 8.83 28.49
N ASN A 6 3.21 9.72 29.33
CA ASN A 6 3.54 11.05 28.86
C ASN A 6 4.61 10.93 27.76
N PRO A 7 4.51 11.75 26.69
CA PRO A 7 5.55 11.79 25.69
C PRO A 7 6.88 12.20 26.34
N PRO A 8 8.01 11.66 25.85
CA PRO A 8 9.32 12.08 26.35
C PRO A 8 9.51 13.57 26.03
N HIS A 9 10.03 14.32 27.00
CA HIS A 9 10.24 15.76 26.89
C HIS A 9 11.63 16.10 27.40
N PHE A 10 12.48 16.64 26.53
CA PHE A 10 13.86 17.01 26.83
C PHE A 10 14.08 18.51 26.73
N MET A 11 13.22 19.22 26.01
CA MET A 11 13.21 20.68 25.98
C MET A 11 12.85 21.24 27.37
N SER A 12 13.32 22.44 27.68
CA SER A 12 12.91 23.14 28.91
C SER A 12 11.55 23.83 28.68
N LEU A 13 10.62 23.66 29.62
CA LEU A 13 9.33 24.40 29.61
C LEU A 13 9.50 25.88 30.02
N VAL A 14 10.65 26.23 30.59
CA VAL A 14 11.03 27.59 30.94
C VAL A 14 11.76 28.18 29.74
N PRO A 15 11.55 29.47 29.37
CA PRO A 15 12.27 30.10 28.26
C PRO A 15 13.77 30.24 28.59
N SER A 16 14.49 29.14 28.40
CA SER A 16 15.95 29.04 28.35
C SER A 16 16.34 28.69 26.91
N GLU A 17 17.58 28.97 26.55
CA GLU A 17 18.12 28.75 25.20
C GLU A 17 17.72 27.37 24.64
N THR A 18 17.05 27.37 23.49
CA THR A 18 16.67 26.16 22.77
C THR A 18 17.94 25.48 22.24
N ASN A 19 18.30 24.35 22.84
CA ASN A 19 19.50 23.62 22.45
C ASN A 19 19.16 22.63 21.32
N LEU A 20 19.82 22.74 20.17
CA LEU A 20 19.59 21.86 19.00
C LEU A 20 19.69 20.38 19.37
N ARG A 21 20.63 20.04 20.26
CA ARG A 21 20.83 18.68 20.76
C ARG A 21 19.56 18.13 21.44
N ASP A 22 18.92 18.92 22.29
CA ASP A 22 17.78 18.47 23.08
C ASP A 22 16.55 18.25 22.19
N ALA A 23 16.37 19.09 21.17
CA ALA A 23 15.35 18.90 20.13
C ALA A 23 15.54 17.60 19.33
N GLN A 24 16.79 17.23 19.02
CA GLN A 24 17.11 15.97 18.34
C GLN A 24 16.79 14.76 19.24
N HIS A 25 17.24 14.77 20.50
CA HIS A 25 16.94 13.68 21.44
C HIS A 25 15.44 13.53 21.69
N GLU A 26 14.70 14.63 21.75
CA GLU A 26 13.25 14.59 21.88
C GLU A 26 12.58 13.96 20.65
N THR A 27 13.00 14.37 19.45
CA THR A 27 12.50 13.78 18.21
C THR A 27 12.79 12.28 18.15
N ASP A 28 14.02 11.85 18.44
CA ASP A 28 14.42 10.44 18.41
C ASP A 28 13.67 9.62 19.46
N ALA A 29 13.46 10.16 20.65
CA ALA A 29 12.71 9.48 21.71
C ALA A 29 11.23 9.34 21.36
N VAL A 30 10.61 10.36 20.75
CA VAL A 30 9.23 10.31 20.26
C VAL A 30 9.12 9.26 19.15
N LEU A 31 10.02 9.28 18.17
CA LEU A 31 10.05 8.29 17.09
C LEU A 31 10.23 6.86 17.62
N ALA A 32 11.15 6.65 18.57
CA ALA A 32 11.33 5.37 19.22
C ALA A 32 10.07 4.92 19.97
N SER A 33 9.36 5.85 20.62
CA SER A 33 8.12 5.54 21.34
C SER A 33 7.01 5.05 20.40
N TYR A 34 6.89 5.65 19.22
CA TYR A 34 5.94 5.19 18.20
C TYR A 34 6.39 3.87 17.58
N PHE A 35 7.67 3.71 17.28
CA PHE A 35 8.19 2.51 16.64
C PHE A 35 7.98 1.26 17.51
N TYR A 36 8.24 1.36 18.82
CA TYR A 36 8.08 0.26 19.78
C TYR A 36 6.68 0.17 20.41
N GLN A 37 5.71 0.93 19.91
CA GLN A 37 4.33 0.81 20.38
C GLN A 37 3.72 -0.52 19.91
N ASP A 38 2.97 -1.20 20.79
CA ASP A 38 2.35 -2.50 20.51
C ASP A 38 1.44 -2.50 19.27
N THR A 39 0.85 -1.35 18.93
CA THR A 39 -0.03 -1.19 17.76
C THR A 39 0.72 -1.02 16.44
N THR A 40 2.02 -0.73 16.47
CA THR A 40 2.79 -0.41 15.26
C THR A 40 2.98 -1.63 14.37
N ALA A 41 3.33 -2.78 14.95
CA ALA A 41 3.49 -4.02 14.20
C ALA A 41 2.21 -4.41 13.41
N PRO A 42 1.01 -4.52 14.03
CA PRO A 42 -0.19 -4.84 13.27
C PRO A 42 -0.60 -3.73 12.30
N PHE A 43 -0.44 -2.45 12.67
CA PHE A 43 -0.77 -1.33 11.77
C PHE A 43 0.06 -1.37 10.49
N VAL A 44 1.38 -1.49 10.60
CA VAL A 44 2.28 -1.57 9.44
C VAL A 44 2.01 -2.84 8.63
N SER A 45 1.76 -3.97 9.29
CA SER A 45 1.48 -5.25 8.62
C SER A 45 0.26 -5.16 7.71
N ILE A 46 -0.86 -4.61 8.19
CA ILE A 46 -2.08 -4.43 7.39
C ILE A 46 -1.79 -3.59 6.15
N ARG A 47 -1.11 -2.44 6.32
CA ARG A 47 -0.81 -1.53 5.20
C ARG A 47 0.12 -2.17 4.18
N LEU A 48 1.12 -2.92 4.61
CA LEU A 48 2.02 -3.61 3.70
C LEU A 48 1.28 -4.71 2.94
N ILE A 49 0.50 -5.56 3.62
CA ILE A 49 -0.29 -6.61 2.97
C ILE A 49 -1.21 -6.03 1.89
N GLN A 50 -1.88 -4.91 2.17
CA GLN A 50 -2.71 -4.20 1.19
C GLN A 50 -1.91 -3.74 -0.03
N ARG A 51 -0.68 -3.24 0.14
CA ARG A 51 0.21 -2.88 -0.98
C ARG A 51 0.71 -4.09 -1.79
N PHE A 52 0.68 -5.29 -1.21
CA PHE A 52 0.97 -6.54 -1.91
C PHE A 52 -0.28 -7.18 -2.55
N GLY A 53 -1.43 -6.48 -2.56
CA GLY A 53 -2.59 -6.86 -3.36
C GLY A 53 -3.65 -7.67 -2.62
N ILE A 54 -3.65 -7.66 -1.28
CA ILE A 54 -4.69 -8.30 -0.47
C ILE A 54 -5.37 -7.24 0.39
N SER A 55 -6.57 -6.81 -0.02
CA SER A 55 -7.30 -5.71 0.66
C SER A 55 -7.84 -6.13 2.03
N ASN A 56 -8.25 -7.39 2.17
CA ASN A 56 -8.94 -7.94 3.34
C ASN A 56 -8.22 -9.20 3.90
N PRO A 57 -7.03 -9.05 4.51
CA PRO A 57 -6.31 -10.19 5.07
C PRO A 57 -7.00 -10.74 6.33
N SER A 58 -6.90 -12.05 6.55
CA SER A 58 -7.44 -12.67 7.76
C SER A 58 -6.68 -12.23 9.02
N PRO A 59 -7.33 -12.25 10.21
CA PRO A 59 -6.67 -11.91 11.47
C PRO A 59 -5.39 -12.73 11.74
N ARG A 60 -5.39 -14.00 11.34
CA ARG A 60 -4.23 -14.89 11.47
C ARG A 60 -3.08 -14.46 10.56
N TYR A 61 -3.39 -14.01 9.34
CA TYR A 61 -2.35 -13.53 8.43
C TYR A 61 -1.71 -12.24 8.96
N ILE A 62 -2.53 -11.31 9.47
CA ILE A 62 -2.06 -10.10 10.14
C ILE A 62 -1.16 -10.46 11.33
N GLU A 63 -1.56 -11.43 12.15
CA GLU A 63 -0.76 -11.91 13.28
C GLU A 63 0.58 -12.50 12.85
N ALA A 64 0.62 -13.31 11.78
CA ALA A 64 1.86 -13.91 11.28
C ALA A 64 2.86 -12.85 10.81
N VAL A 65 2.39 -11.85 10.05
CA VAL A 65 3.24 -10.76 9.55
C VAL A 65 3.66 -9.82 10.69
N ALA A 66 2.77 -9.50 11.62
CA ALA A 66 3.10 -8.68 12.78
C ALA A 66 4.12 -9.38 13.71
N THR A 67 4.04 -10.71 13.82
CA THR A 67 5.01 -11.52 14.55
C THR A 67 6.36 -11.52 13.84
N ALA A 68 6.39 -11.66 12.52
CA ALA A 68 7.63 -11.57 11.74
C ALA A 68 8.30 -10.18 11.85
N PHE A 69 7.51 -9.11 11.81
CA PHE A 69 7.99 -7.74 12.00
C PHE A 69 8.58 -7.54 13.40
N SER A 70 7.89 -7.98 14.45
CA SER A 70 8.32 -7.76 15.83
C SER A 70 9.50 -8.65 16.25
N THR A 71 9.51 -9.91 15.83
CA THR A 71 10.60 -10.85 16.14
C THR A 71 11.80 -10.71 15.20
N GLY A 72 11.57 -10.13 14.02
CA GLY A 72 12.59 -9.92 13.00
C GLY A 72 13.06 -11.18 12.30
N PHE A 73 12.27 -12.25 12.33
CA PHE A 73 12.57 -13.46 11.56
C PHE A 73 11.31 -14.13 11.02
N TYR A 74 11.44 -14.77 9.86
CA TYR A 74 10.39 -15.61 9.28
C TYR A 74 11.01 -16.88 8.72
N ASP A 75 10.37 -18.01 8.93
CA ASP A 75 10.86 -19.34 8.52
C ASP A 75 9.81 -19.95 7.59
N SER A 76 10.22 -20.31 6.37
CA SER A 76 9.37 -20.97 5.40
C SER A 76 10.19 -21.94 4.57
N ASP A 77 9.71 -23.18 4.47
CA ASP A 77 10.33 -24.26 3.70
C ASP A 77 11.83 -24.46 3.99
N GLY A 78 12.24 -24.28 5.25
CA GLY A 78 13.63 -24.44 5.70
C GLY A 78 14.55 -23.27 5.36
N VAL A 79 14.02 -22.20 4.78
CA VAL A 79 14.73 -20.93 4.56
C VAL A 79 14.31 -19.93 5.63
N ARG A 80 15.31 -19.31 6.26
CA ARG A 80 15.09 -18.27 7.26
C ARG A 80 15.44 -16.89 6.70
N PHE A 81 14.51 -15.97 6.89
CA PHE A 81 14.63 -14.57 6.50
C PHE A 81 14.80 -13.68 7.74
N GLY A 82 15.56 -12.60 7.59
CA GLY A 82 15.73 -11.57 8.61
C GLY A 82 16.85 -11.80 9.64
N LYS A 83 17.10 -10.77 10.45
CA LYS A 83 18.25 -10.62 11.34
C LYS A 83 17.91 -10.71 12.83
N ARG A 84 16.66 -11.10 13.17
CA ARG A 84 16.14 -11.14 14.55
C ARG A 84 16.18 -9.78 15.25
N VAL A 85 15.90 -8.73 14.49
CA VAL A 85 15.79 -7.35 14.99
C VAL A 85 14.36 -6.88 14.80
N TYR A 86 13.81 -6.19 15.81
CA TYR A 86 12.48 -5.61 15.70
C TYR A 86 12.39 -4.65 14.51
N GLY A 87 11.35 -4.80 13.69
CA GLY A 87 11.12 -4.03 12.48
C GLY A 87 11.91 -4.49 11.26
N ASP A 88 12.32 -5.76 11.21
CA ASP A 88 13.01 -6.32 10.04
C ASP A 88 12.04 -6.46 8.84
N LEU A 89 12.28 -5.65 7.80
CA LEU A 89 11.49 -5.64 6.58
C LEU A 89 11.71 -6.88 5.71
N GLU A 90 12.87 -7.55 5.80
CA GLU A 90 13.14 -8.79 5.06
C GLU A 90 12.24 -9.91 5.59
N ALA A 91 12.20 -10.07 6.91
CA ALA A 91 11.30 -11.03 7.57
C ALA A 91 9.83 -10.70 7.28
N THR A 92 9.47 -9.42 7.32
CA THR A 92 8.10 -8.96 7.08
C THR A 92 7.66 -9.22 5.64
N ALA A 93 8.47 -8.86 4.65
CA ALA A 93 8.16 -9.10 3.24
C ALA A 93 8.10 -10.59 2.91
N ALA A 94 9.01 -11.39 3.49
CA ALA A 94 8.96 -12.85 3.36
C ALA A 94 7.67 -13.42 3.96
N ALA A 95 7.27 -12.96 5.14
CA ALA A 95 6.01 -13.38 5.76
C ALA A 95 4.81 -13.05 4.88
N ILE A 96 4.77 -11.87 4.25
CA ILE A 96 3.68 -11.49 3.34
C ILE A 96 3.64 -12.41 2.12
N LEU A 97 4.76 -12.59 1.43
CA LEU A 97 4.79 -13.31 0.15
C LEU A 97 4.72 -14.84 0.30
N LEU A 98 5.17 -15.38 1.43
CA LEU A 98 5.30 -16.81 1.67
C LEU A 98 4.27 -17.37 2.65
N ASP A 99 3.38 -16.54 3.18
CA ASP A 99 2.27 -17.03 3.99
C ASP A 99 1.32 -17.89 3.11
N ARG A 100 0.71 -18.89 3.75
CA ARG A 100 -0.22 -19.82 3.09
C ARG A 100 -1.38 -19.11 2.40
N GLU A 101 -1.90 -18.04 2.98
CA GLU A 101 -3.06 -17.30 2.49
C GLU A 101 -2.72 -16.52 1.23
N ALA A 102 -1.52 -15.96 1.14
CA ALA A 102 -1.04 -15.29 -0.07
C ALA A 102 -0.79 -16.25 -1.25
N ARG A 103 -0.75 -17.57 -1.00
CA ARG A 103 -0.41 -18.61 -1.98
C ARG A 103 -1.54 -19.61 -2.23
N ASP A 104 -2.69 -19.43 -1.58
CA ASP A 104 -3.77 -20.40 -1.63
C ASP A 104 -4.60 -20.24 -2.91
N VAL A 105 -4.53 -21.24 -3.78
CA VAL A 105 -5.27 -21.29 -5.05
C VAL A 105 -6.78 -21.38 -4.83
N LEU A 106 -7.24 -21.87 -3.67
CA LEU A 106 -8.67 -21.92 -3.35
C LEU A 106 -9.24 -20.51 -3.11
N LEU A 107 -8.43 -19.62 -2.53
CA LEU A 107 -8.84 -18.24 -2.26
C LEU A 107 -8.93 -17.40 -3.54
N ASP A 108 -8.23 -17.77 -4.62
CA ASP A 108 -8.36 -17.11 -5.93
C ASP A 108 -9.80 -17.16 -6.50
N ASN A 109 -10.61 -18.14 -6.06
CA ASN A 109 -12.00 -18.25 -6.47
C ASN A 109 -12.97 -17.47 -5.55
N ASP A 110 -12.48 -16.92 -4.44
CA ASP A 110 -13.28 -16.08 -3.55
C ASP A 110 -13.34 -14.64 -4.09
N SER A 111 -14.54 -14.17 -4.41
CA SER A 111 -14.79 -12.81 -4.88
C SER A 111 -14.39 -11.70 -3.89
N SER A 112 -14.20 -12.03 -2.61
CA SER A 112 -13.80 -11.09 -1.56
C SER A 112 -12.29 -11.07 -1.28
N PHE A 113 -11.56 -12.02 -1.86
CA PHE A 113 -10.11 -12.13 -1.69
C PHE A 113 -9.33 -11.32 -2.75
N GLY A 114 -8.14 -10.89 -2.39
CA GLY A 114 -7.28 -10.05 -3.24
C GLY A 114 -7.63 -8.56 -3.18
N SER A 115 -7.34 -7.84 -4.26
CA SER A 115 -7.64 -6.42 -4.41
C SER A 115 -8.12 -6.08 -5.82
N LEU A 116 -8.76 -4.93 -5.96
CA LEU A 116 -9.13 -4.41 -7.27
C LEU A 116 -7.89 -3.81 -7.93
N ARG A 117 -7.70 -4.08 -9.22
CA ARG A 117 -6.57 -3.51 -9.97
C ARG A 117 -6.80 -2.02 -10.22
N GLU A 118 -5.80 -1.21 -9.90
CA GLU A 118 -5.79 0.24 -10.11
C GLU A 118 -5.95 0.62 -11.61
N PRO A 119 -6.61 1.74 -11.94
CA PRO A 119 -6.85 2.16 -13.32
C PRO A 119 -5.58 2.27 -14.19
N LEU A 120 -4.50 2.87 -13.67
CA LEU A 120 -3.26 3.02 -14.44
C LEU A 120 -2.61 1.65 -14.72
N VAL A 121 -2.63 0.76 -13.72
CA VAL A 121 -2.12 -0.62 -13.85
C VAL A 121 -2.90 -1.42 -14.89
N LYS A 122 -4.22 -1.18 -15.04
CA LYS A 122 -5.01 -1.79 -16.12
C LYS A 122 -4.53 -1.36 -17.50
N ILE A 123 -4.21 -0.07 -17.68
CA ILE A 123 -3.69 0.46 -18.95
C ILE A 123 -2.31 -0.14 -19.25
N ILE A 124 -1.40 -0.16 -18.27
CA ILE A 124 -0.07 -0.76 -18.44
C ILE A 124 -0.19 -2.25 -18.77
N GLY A 125 -1.10 -2.96 -18.11
CA GLY A 125 -1.40 -4.36 -18.41
C GLY A 125 -1.87 -4.57 -19.85
N LEU A 126 -2.76 -3.70 -20.34
CA LEU A 126 -3.19 -3.72 -21.74
C LEU A 126 -2.02 -3.51 -22.71
N LEU A 127 -1.22 -2.46 -22.50
CA LEU A 127 -0.06 -2.17 -23.36
C LEU A 127 0.93 -3.34 -23.41
N ARG A 128 1.23 -3.94 -22.25
CA ARG A 128 2.10 -5.13 -22.17
C ARG A 128 1.50 -6.33 -22.89
N SER A 129 0.18 -6.55 -22.76
CA SER A 129 -0.50 -7.67 -23.44
C SER A 129 -0.55 -7.52 -24.95
N MET A 130 -0.47 -6.28 -25.45
CA MET A 130 -0.44 -5.97 -26.88
C MET A 130 0.99 -5.87 -27.42
N GLU A 131 2.00 -6.18 -26.60
CA GLU A 131 3.42 -6.05 -26.95
C GLU A 131 3.75 -4.65 -27.50
N TYR A 132 3.23 -3.62 -26.82
CA TYR A 132 3.47 -2.23 -27.23
C TYR A 132 4.97 -1.98 -27.39
N ASP A 133 5.35 -1.59 -28.60
CA ASP A 133 6.71 -1.18 -28.94
C ASP A 133 6.70 0.32 -29.24
N ALA A 134 7.66 1.03 -28.65
CA ALA A 134 7.77 2.46 -28.79
C ALA A 134 8.53 2.81 -30.09
N GLU A 135 8.21 3.94 -30.70
CA GLU A 135 8.97 4.36 -31.88
C GLU A 135 10.42 4.69 -31.50
N PRO A 136 11.42 4.41 -32.37
CA PRO A 136 12.83 4.65 -32.05
C PRO A 136 13.17 6.10 -31.67
N ASN A 137 12.40 7.06 -32.19
CA ASN A 137 12.58 8.48 -31.91
C ASN A 137 11.73 8.97 -30.73
N GLU A 138 10.79 8.16 -30.23
CA GLU A 138 9.87 8.47 -29.14
C GLU A 138 9.73 7.25 -28.20
N PRO A 139 10.79 6.91 -27.42
CA PRO A 139 10.81 5.70 -26.60
C PRO A 139 9.92 5.78 -25.34
N LEU A 140 9.31 6.94 -25.07
CA LEU A 140 8.55 7.20 -23.84
C LEU A 140 7.05 7.15 -24.13
N VAL A 141 6.34 6.33 -23.35
CA VAL A 141 4.88 6.35 -23.31
C VAL A 141 4.44 7.61 -22.57
N GLU A 142 3.84 8.54 -23.29
CA GLU A 142 3.29 9.77 -22.72
C GLU A 142 1.76 9.64 -22.58
N PHE A 143 1.28 9.86 -21.37
CA PHE A 143 -0.13 10.03 -21.09
C PHE A 143 -0.36 11.45 -20.59
N ASP A 144 -1.36 12.15 -21.13
CA ASP A 144 -1.69 13.52 -20.72
C ASP A 144 -2.91 13.53 -19.79
N LYS A 145 -2.76 14.18 -18.63
CA LYS A 145 -3.82 14.48 -17.65
C LYS A 145 -4.73 13.29 -17.32
N MET A 146 -4.14 12.10 -17.11
CA MET A 146 -4.90 10.90 -16.75
C MET A 146 -5.60 11.02 -15.40
N GLU A 147 -5.09 11.85 -14.50
CA GLU A 147 -5.75 12.17 -13.24
C GLU A 147 -7.20 12.60 -13.46
N SER A 148 -7.43 13.57 -14.34
CA SER A 148 -8.77 14.09 -14.63
C SER A 148 -9.72 13.07 -15.27
N ARG A 149 -9.16 12.00 -15.88
CA ARG A 149 -9.92 10.99 -16.64
C ARG A 149 -10.20 9.72 -15.86
N ILE A 150 -9.18 9.20 -15.17
CA ILE A 150 -9.22 7.91 -14.47
C ILE A 150 -8.90 8.03 -12.98
N GLY A 151 -8.65 9.24 -12.48
CA GLY A 151 -8.33 9.51 -11.07
C GLY A 151 -6.89 9.21 -10.66
N GLU A 152 -6.04 8.82 -11.61
CA GLU A 152 -4.68 8.36 -11.35
C GLU A 152 -3.72 8.79 -12.47
N MET A 153 -2.56 9.34 -12.12
CA MET A 153 -1.47 9.62 -13.04
C MET A 153 -0.13 9.49 -12.31
N ALA A 154 0.86 8.93 -13.01
CA ALA A 154 2.19 8.74 -12.44
C ALA A 154 2.74 10.08 -11.93
N HIS A 155 3.17 10.12 -10.67
CA HIS A 155 3.70 11.30 -9.98
C HIS A 155 2.70 12.43 -9.67
N GLU A 156 1.40 12.24 -9.89
CA GLU A 156 0.35 13.23 -9.59
C GLU A 156 -0.54 12.80 -8.42
N HIS A 157 0.08 12.38 -7.31
CA HIS A 157 -0.66 12.06 -6.09
C HIS A 157 -1.16 13.35 -5.41
N HIS A 158 -2.44 13.39 -5.03
CA HIS A 158 -3.02 14.52 -4.29
C HIS A 158 -2.59 14.58 -2.83
N SER A 159 -2.14 13.44 -2.29
CA SER A 159 -1.74 13.25 -0.90
C SER A 159 -0.39 12.55 -0.84
N VAL A 160 0.35 12.76 0.24
CA VAL A 160 1.61 12.07 0.52
C VAL A 160 1.42 10.58 0.85
N PHE A 161 0.18 10.13 1.06
CA PHE A 161 -0.11 8.77 1.53
C PHE A 161 -0.50 7.79 0.41
N SER A 162 -1.30 8.23 -0.56
CA SER A 162 -1.70 7.46 -1.75
C SER A 162 -2.70 8.25 -2.62
N PHE A 163 -3.20 7.63 -3.69
CA PHE A 163 -4.37 8.11 -4.44
C PHE A 163 -5.72 7.81 -3.76
N PHE A 164 -5.76 6.84 -2.85
CA PHE A 164 -6.97 6.40 -2.14
C PHE A 164 -6.68 6.04 -0.68
N LEU A 165 -7.73 5.97 0.12
CA LEU A 165 -7.67 5.64 1.54
C LEU A 165 -7.58 4.11 1.71
N PRO A 166 -6.60 3.61 2.46
CA PRO A 166 -6.45 2.18 2.73
C PRO A 166 -7.62 1.52 3.48
N GLU A 167 -8.47 2.31 4.14
CA GLU A 167 -9.69 1.88 4.85
C GLU A 167 -10.98 2.25 4.11
N TYR A 168 -10.90 2.62 2.82
CA TYR A 168 -12.10 2.97 2.07
C TYR A 168 -13.02 1.75 1.89
N GLU A 169 -14.27 1.93 2.29
CA GLU A 169 -15.35 0.95 2.15
C GLU A 169 -16.42 1.54 1.21
N PRO A 170 -16.63 0.97 0.01
CA PRO A 170 -17.69 1.43 -0.87
C PRO A 170 -19.06 1.00 -0.33
N ASP A 171 -20.05 1.87 -0.50
CA ASP A 171 -21.44 1.62 -0.10
C ASP A 171 -22.01 0.34 -0.75
N GLY A 172 -22.97 -0.27 -0.06
CA GLY A 172 -23.71 -1.43 -0.56
C GLY A 172 -23.25 -2.75 0.07
N ARG A 173 -23.13 -3.80 -0.75
CA ARG A 173 -22.87 -5.17 -0.26
C ARG A 173 -21.49 -5.32 0.38
N ILE A 174 -20.50 -4.53 -0.06
CA ILE A 174 -19.13 -4.54 0.44
C ILE A 174 -19.06 -3.96 1.86
N ALA A 175 -19.58 -2.74 2.06
CA ALA A 175 -19.72 -2.15 3.41
C ALA A 175 -20.61 -3.01 4.33
N SER A 176 -21.68 -3.62 3.81
CA SER A 176 -22.54 -4.53 4.61
C SER A 176 -21.79 -5.79 5.08
N ALA A 177 -20.74 -6.19 4.38
CA ALA A 177 -19.88 -7.30 4.74
C ALA A 177 -18.64 -6.86 5.56
N ALA A 178 -18.52 -5.57 5.90
CA ALA A 178 -17.36 -4.98 6.57
C ALA A 178 -16.03 -5.28 5.85
N LEU A 179 -16.06 -5.21 4.52
CA LEU A 179 -14.90 -5.41 3.66
C LEU A 179 -14.41 -4.05 3.15
N SER A 180 -13.09 -3.86 3.15
CA SER A 180 -12.44 -2.70 2.55
C SER A 180 -12.13 -2.95 1.08
N ALA A 181 -12.28 -1.94 0.25
CA ALA A 181 -11.89 -1.96 -1.16
C ALA A 181 -11.23 -0.63 -1.55
N PRO A 182 -9.97 -0.39 -1.11
CA PRO A 182 -9.30 0.89 -1.24
C PRO A 182 -9.30 1.47 -2.66
N GLU A 183 -8.95 0.65 -3.65
CA GLU A 183 -8.82 1.05 -5.05
C GLU A 183 -10.17 1.41 -5.69
N SER A 184 -11.28 0.96 -5.11
CA SER A 184 -12.62 1.32 -5.60
C SER A 184 -12.93 2.81 -5.43
N GLN A 185 -12.23 3.51 -4.54
CA GLN A 185 -12.38 4.95 -4.36
C GLN A 185 -12.06 5.74 -5.63
N LEU A 186 -11.14 5.23 -6.46
CA LEU A 186 -10.80 5.84 -7.75
C LEU A 186 -11.79 5.47 -8.86
N MET A 187 -12.56 4.40 -8.68
CA MET A 187 -13.42 3.82 -9.70
C MET A 187 -14.86 4.34 -9.59
N ASP A 188 -15.04 5.65 -9.71
CA ASP A 188 -16.38 6.22 -9.88
C ASP A 188 -16.96 5.90 -11.29
N MET A 189 -18.28 5.98 -11.44
CA MET A 189 -18.94 5.58 -12.69
C MET A 189 -18.44 6.37 -13.92
N PRO A 190 -18.28 7.71 -13.87
CA PRO A 190 -17.67 8.45 -14.96
C PRO A 190 -16.26 7.95 -15.33
N LYS A 191 -15.36 7.77 -14.35
CA LYS A 191 -13.99 7.30 -14.59
C LYS A 191 -13.93 5.89 -15.14
N ILE A 192 -14.84 5.00 -14.73
CA ILE A 192 -14.94 3.66 -15.31
C ILE A 192 -15.28 3.73 -16.80
N VAL A 193 -16.23 4.57 -17.18
CA VAL A 193 -16.61 4.77 -18.58
C VAL A 193 -15.46 5.39 -19.37
N GLU A 194 -14.76 6.38 -18.80
CA GLU A 194 -13.58 6.99 -19.44
C GLU A 194 -12.43 6.00 -19.60
N LEU A 195 -12.15 5.18 -18.58
CA LEU A 195 -11.17 4.10 -18.67
C LEU A 195 -11.53 3.13 -19.80
N GLN A 196 -12.79 2.68 -19.87
CA GLN A 196 -13.25 1.79 -20.94
C GLN A 196 -13.09 2.42 -22.33
N ASN A 197 -13.48 3.69 -22.48
CA ASN A 197 -13.31 4.44 -23.73
C ASN A 197 -11.83 4.60 -24.09
N GLY A 198 -10.97 4.86 -23.12
CA GLY A 198 -9.52 4.97 -23.28
C GLY A 198 -8.90 3.66 -23.76
N LEU A 199 -9.22 2.54 -23.10
CA LEU A 199 -8.76 1.20 -23.49
C LEU A 199 -9.24 0.84 -24.91
N TYR A 200 -10.50 1.10 -25.23
CA TYR A 200 -11.03 0.87 -26.58
C TYR A 200 -10.34 1.75 -27.63
N SER A 201 -10.06 3.02 -27.30
CA SER A 201 -9.33 3.92 -28.19
C SER A 201 -7.90 3.46 -28.43
N LEU A 202 -7.19 2.99 -27.39
CA LEU A 202 -5.83 2.44 -27.53
C LEU A 202 -5.81 1.25 -28.49
N ILE A 203 -6.79 0.35 -28.40
CA ILE A 203 -6.90 -0.81 -29.29
C ILE A 203 -7.21 -0.36 -30.73
N LYS A 204 -8.16 0.55 -30.90
CA LYS A 204 -8.66 0.94 -32.23
C LYS A 204 -7.70 1.86 -33.00
N ASN A 205 -7.12 2.82 -32.31
CA ASN A 205 -6.39 3.94 -32.92
C ASN A 205 -4.89 3.91 -32.62
N GLY A 206 -4.44 3.03 -31.71
CA GLY A 206 -3.09 3.06 -31.16
C GLY A 206 -2.86 4.24 -30.21
N LEU A 207 -1.68 4.28 -29.59
CA LEU A 207 -1.21 5.48 -28.89
C LEU A 207 -0.61 6.43 -29.94
N LYS A 208 -1.25 7.58 -30.15
CA LYS A 208 -0.74 8.64 -31.03
C LYS A 208 -0.62 9.92 -30.23
N ARG A 209 0.55 10.56 -30.32
CA ARG A 209 0.76 11.89 -29.78
C ARG A 209 0.12 12.92 -30.72
N ASN A 210 -0.69 13.82 -30.17
CA ASN A 210 -1.22 14.98 -30.90
C ASN A 210 -0.19 16.10 -30.90
#